data_AF-A0A9N9N2S6-F1
#
_entry.id   AF-A0A9N9N2S6-F1
#
_cell.length_a   1.000
_cell.length_b   1.000
_cell.length_c   1.000
_cell.angle_alpha   90.00
_cell.angle_beta   90.00
_cell.angle_gamma   90.00
#
_symmetry.space_group_name_H-M   'P 1'
#
loop_
_entity.id
_entity.type
_entity.pdbx_description
1 polymer ?
#
loop_
_entity_poly.entity_id
_entity_poly.type
_entity_poly.pdbx_seq_one_letter_code
_entity_poly.pdbx_strand_id
1 'polypeptide(L)'
;MENEIQEIQQNIPDIMNVLANMTEFNYYVLIPFNDAESVQPLVTTNPYKLMDSLNELRGSGGKECPEDSLSAIQKALEISEPESYIFLFTDGNAKYVHQLWTIENLCRETRSQIVIFLTGSCSDRDPGGVGHIDVYYHIARSCSGTVFNIAAVNIRKAFKYIRNIVKTDYNRIVNHEPFAGYKEFNVVRVSNLKTGTYRATARSQGSAYVTFYMRNKLRFEYGFSPMFPNSLKETCLRPMPGRTNYILIALPEIENLKINEALLDFVGSNLTKRVMLYEHPTRKGCYTSSVLLEPGKAFRMTIIGKNITTYSDITGSTIIIQTQNQNIQAKYSSPTSEIIQPDTALIDYETNATLVCKVRGYPKPQIWWEDENRNTLKSEVSA
;
A
#
# COMPACT_ATOMS: atom_id res chain seq x y z
N MET A 1 26.88 5.49 15.88
CA MET A 1 25.52 5.97 15.60
C MET A 1 24.81 6.70 16.77
N GLU A 2 25.47 7.03 17.90
CA GLU A 2 24.76 7.62 19.07
C GLU A 2 24.07 8.96 18.75
N ASN A 3 24.77 9.86 18.04
CA ASN A 3 24.24 11.18 17.71
C ASN A 3 23.05 11.08 16.73
N GLU A 4 23.15 10.16 15.76
CA GLU A 4 22.08 9.88 14.81
C GLU A 4 20.83 9.32 15.51
N ILE A 5 20.99 8.44 16.50
CA ILE A 5 19.87 7.92 17.32
C ILE A 5 19.15 9.06 18.03
N GLN A 6 19.87 10.02 18.62
CA GLN A 6 19.27 11.18 19.28
C GLN A 6 18.47 12.05 18.31
N GLU A 7 19.00 12.30 17.11
CA GLU A 7 18.26 13.01 16.07
C GLU A 7 17.01 12.24 15.61
N ILE A 8 17.08 10.90 15.51
CA ILE A 8 15.93 10.07 15.19
C ILE A 8 14.86 10.19 16.27
N GLN A 9 15.24 10.05 17.54
CA GLN A 9 14.34 10.19 18.70
C GLN A 9 13.63 11.56 18.70
N GLN A 10 14.34 12.64 18.39
CA GLN A 10 13.77 13.99 18.39
C GLN A 10 12.80 14.27 17.23
N ASN A 11 12.97 13.62 16.07
CA ASN A 11 12.22 13.98 14.85
C ASN A 11 11.11 12.97 14.47
N ILE A 12 11.12 11.74 14.99
CA ILE A 12 10.04 10.75 14.76
C ILE A 12 8.64 11.21 15.22
N PRO A 13 8.46 11.93 16.36
CA PRO A 13 7.15 12.40 16.78
C PRO A 13 6.40 13.22 15.72
N ASP A 14 7.11 14.03 14.93
CA ASP A 14 6.54 14.81 13.84
C ASP A 14 5.98 13.91 12.71
N ILE A 15 6.62 12.77 12.45
CA ILE A 15 6.16 11.79 11.46
C ILE A 15 4.90 11.09 11.98
N MET A 16 4.88 10.72 13.25
CA MET A 16 3.74 10.06 13.88
C MET A 16 2.49 10.95 13.86
N ASN A 17 2.63 12.25 14.13
CA ASN A 17 1.54 13.22 14.05
C ASN A 17 0.93 13.30 12.63
N VAL A 18 1.76 13.11 11.60
CA VAL A 18 1.30 13.06 10.21
C VAL A 18 0.55 11.75 9.92
N LEU A 19 1.06 10.62 10.42
CA LEU A 19 0.46 9.30 10.23
C LEU A 19 -0.86 9.13 11.00
N ALA A 20 -1.01 9.76 12.17
CA ALA A 20 -2.22 9.71 12.98
C ALA A 20 -3.49 10.19 12.24
N ASN A 21 -3.32 11.03 11.21
CA ASN A 21 -4.40 11.57 10.40
C ASN A 21 -4.64 10.78 9.10
N MET A 22 -3.98 9.63 8.91
CA MET A 22 -4.10 8.81 7.69
C MET A 22 -5.04 7.62 7.92
N THR A 23 -6.03 7.49 7.05
CA THR A 23 -6.99 6.38 7.08
C THR A 23 -6.42 5.05 6.56
N GLU A 24 -5.31 5.10 5.80
CA GLU A 24 -4.68 3.94 5.15
C GLU A 24 -3.44 3.42 5.91
N PHE A 25 -3.17 3.92 7.14
CA PHE A 25 -2.04 3.49 7.97
C PHE A 25 -2.47 2.43 8.99
N ASN A 26 -1.72 1.32 9.08
CA ASN A 26 -2.08 0.18 9.93
C ASN A 26 -1.31 0.16 11.26
N TYR A 27 0.01 -0.04 11.21
CA TYR A 27 0.84 -0.23 12.40
C TYR A 27 2.30 0.19 12.15
N TYR A 28 3.04 0.36 13.24
CA TYR A 28 4.47 0.66 13.28
C TYR A 28 5.27 -0.61 13.49
N VAL A 29 6.47 -0.66 12.88
CA VAL A 29 7.49 -1.68 13.13
C VAL A 29 8.80 -0.97 13.48
N LEU A 30 9.45 -1.38 14.57
CA LEU A 30 10.78 -0.91 14.97
C LEU A 30 11.71 -2.11 15.12
N ILE A 31 12.81 -2.10 14.37
CA ILE A 31 13.83 -3.16 14.37
C ILE A 31 15.19 -2.53 14.65
N PRO A 32 15.64 -2.48 15.92
CA PRO A 32 17.03 -2.18 16.21
C PRO A 32 17.91 -3.37 15.81
N PHE A 33 19.13 -3.09 15.37
CA PHE A 33 20.10 -4.10 14.96
C PHE A 33 21.50 -3.69 15.40
N ASN A 34 22.35 -4.70 15.62
CA ASN A 34 23.79 -4.60 15.88
C ASN A 34 24.42 -5.98 15.56
N ASP A 35 25.74 -6.10 15.68
CA ASP A 35 26.46 -7.37 15.48
C ASP A 35 26.26 -8.44 16.59
N ALA A 36 25.41 -8.19 17.60
CA ALA A 36 25.08 -9.13 18.68
C ALA A 36 23.64 -9.68 18.55
N GLU A 37 23.35 -10.81 19.19
CA GLU A 37 22.13 -11.60 18.96
C GLU A 37 20.80 -10.82 19.04
N SER A 38 20.03 -10.93 17.94
CA SER A 38 18.57 -10.92 17.81
C SER A 38 17.80 -10.03 18.80
N VAL A 39 17.75 -8.72 18.54
CA VAL A 39 16.75 -7.86 19.19
C VAL A 39 15.37 -8.17 18.61
N GLN A 40 14.38 -8.42 19.46
CA GLN A 40 13.02 -8.68 19.02
C GLN A 40 12.39 -7.42 18.38
N PRO A 41 11.85 -7.53 17.15
CA PRO A 41 11.09 -6.45 16.53
C PRO A 41 9.89 -6.03 17.37
N LEU A 42 9.70 -4.73 17.54
CA LEU A 42 8.44 -4.18 18.06
C LEU A 42 7.46 -4.02 16.90
N VAL A 43 6.27 -4.60 17.03
CA VAL A 43 5.12 -4.34 16.16
C VAL A 43 4.00 -3.74 17.01
N THR A 44 3.49 -2.57 16.65
CA THR A 44 2.47 -1.91 17.47
C THR A 44 1.61 -0.92 16.67
N THR A 45 0.33 -0.82 17.02
CA THR A 45 -0.55 0.27 16.57
C THR A 45 -0.49 1.48 17.52
N ASN A 46 0.13 1.33 18.69
CA ASN A 46 0.18 2.38 19.71
C ASN A 46 1.41 3.28 19.50
N PRO A 47 1.22 4.57 19.15
CA PRO A 47 2.32 5.50 18.95
C PRO A 47 3.18 5.70 20.22
N TYR A 48 2.58 5.68 21.41
CA TYR A 48 3.33 5.85 22.66
C TYR A 48 4.28 4.69 22.91
N LYS A 49 3.83 3.45 22.63
CA LYS A 49 4.67 2.25 22.79
C LYS A 49 5.87 2.28 21.83
N LEU A 50 5.68 2.77 20.60
CA LEU A 50 6.79 2.99 19.67
C LEU A 50 7.79 4.00 20.26
N MET A 51 7.29 5.12 20.79
CA MET A 51 8.14 6.18 21.32
C MET A 51 8.92 5.75 22.57
N ASP A 52 8.30 4.99 23.46
CA ASP A 52 8.96 4.43 24.64
C ASP A 52 10.13 3.55 24.23
N SER A 53 9.90 2.57 23.34
CA SER A 53 10.96 1.70 22.83
C SER A 53 12.03 2.46 22.04
N LEU A 54 11.66 3.50 21.29
CA LEU A 54 12.62 4.33 20.55
C LEU A 54 13.51 5.14 21.51
N ASN A 55 12.94 5.69 22.58
CA ASN A 55 13.64 6.46 23.60
C ASN A 55 14.54 5.61 24.50
N GLU A 56 14.35 4.29 24.52
CA GLU A 56 15.23 3.34 25.20
C GLU A 56 16.48 2.99 24.35
N LEU A 57 16.44 3.22 23.03
CA LEU A 57 17.58 2.94 22.16
C LEU A 57 18.80 3.77 22.54
N ARG A 58 19.92 3.10 22.69
CA ARG A 58 21.25 3.69 22.86
C ARG A 58 22.17 3.04 21.85
N GLY A 59 23.17 3.77 21.38
CA GLY A 59 24.26 3.20 20.62
C GLY A 59 25.03 2.23 21.50
N SER A 60 24.98 0.94 21.16
CA SER A 60 25.73 -0.12 21.82
C SER A 60 26.45 -0.94 20.77
N GLY A 61 27.75 -1.21 20.95
CA GLY A 61 28.56 -1.93 19.97
C GLY A 61 29.41 -0.98 19.11
N GLY A 62 29.61 -1.32 17.83
CA GLY A 62 30.40 -0.54 16.87
C GLY A 62 31.91 -0.82 16.88
N LYS A 63 32.31 -2.05 17.24
CA LYS A 63 33.71 -2.47 17.10
C LYS A 63 34.00 -3.08 15.73
N GLU A 64 33.00 -3.62 15.05
CA GLU A 64 33.13 -4.18 13.71
C GLU A 64 32.35 -3.34 12.70
N CYS A 65 32.89 -3.22 11.49
CA CYS A 65 32.24 -2.67 10.31
C CYS A 65 32.79 -3.51 9.15
N PRO A 66 31.95 -4.11 8.28
CA PRO A 66 30.49 -3.91 8.12
C PRO A 66 29.58 -4.52 9.19
N GLU A 67 28.36 -3.98 9.31
CA GLU A 67 27.33 -4.29 10.34
C GLU A 67 26.14 -5.07 9.74
N ASP A 68 25.39 -5.82 10.57
CA ASP A 68 24.27 -6.68 10.13
C ASP A 68 22.95 -5.93 9.81
N SER A 69 22.99 -4.99 8.88
CA SER A 69 21.79 -4.27 8.42
C SER A 69 20.90 -5.09 7.47
N LEU A 70 21.44 -6.10 6.78
CA LEU A 70 20.67 -6.92 5.83
C LEU A 70 19.68 -7.84 6.52
N SER A 71 20.05 -8.47 7.63
CA SER A 71 19.12 -9.30 8.39
C SER A 71 17.96 -8.46 8.94
N ALA A 72 18.22 -7.22 9.35
CA ALA A 72 17.19 -6.28 9.77
C ALA A 72 16.23 -5.89 8.62
N ILE A 73 16.77 -5.63 7.42
CA ILE A 73 15.97 -5.37 6.22
C ILE A 73 15.09 -6.57 5.88
N GLN A 74 15.67 -7.77 5.84
CA GLN A 74 14.92 -8.99 5.56
C GLN A 74 13.78 -9.16 6.57
N LYS A 75 14.08 -8.99 7.87
CA LYS A 75 13.08 -9.08 8.94
C LYS A 75 11.98 -8.05 8.80
N ALA A 76 12.31 -6.81 8.41
CA ALA A 76 11.33 -5.76 8.15
C ALA A 76 10.39 -6.15 7.01
N LEU A 77 10.92 -6.70 5.91
CA LEU A 77 10.12 -7.15 4.77
C LEU A 77 9.21 -8.34 5.12
N GLU A 78 9.69 -9.28 5.93
CA GLU A 78 8.91 -10.44 6.38
C GLU A 78 7.76 -10.06 7.33
N ILE A 79 7.95 -9.04 8.18
CA ILE A 79 6.94 -8.62 9.17
C ILE A 79 5.94 -7.65 8.57
N SER A 80 6.38 -6.76 7.69
CA SER A 80 5.55 -5.65 7.20
C SER A 80 4.50 -6.13 6.20
N GLU A 81 3.34 -5.49 6.21
CA GLU A 81 2.36 -5.65 5.14
C GLU A 81 2.94 -5.24 3.77
N PRO A 82 2.51 -5.86 2.66
CA PRO A 82 2.86 -5.39 1.33
C PRO A 82 2.53 -3.91 1.10
N GLU A 83 3.35 -3.24 0.29
CA GLU A 83 3.35 -1.79 0.01
C GLU A 83 3.73 -0.91 1.22
N SER A 84 4.50 -1.44 2.18
CA SER A 84 4.97 -0.67 3.33
C SER A 84 6.16 0.25 3.01
N TYR A 85 6.31 1.32 3.80
CA TYR A 85 7.53 2.13 3.82
C TYR A 85 8.47 1.64 4.91
N ILE A 86 9.70 1.28 4.53
CA ILE A 86 10.77 0.85 5.42
C ILE A 86 11.90 1.87 5.32
N PHE A 87 12.29 2.43 6.46
CA PHE A 87 13.38 3.40 6.56
C PHE A 87 14.55 2.78 7.33
N LEU A 88 15.67 2.55 6.65
CA LEU A 88 16.90 2.13 7.30
C LEU A 88 17.74 3.37 7.62
N PHE A 89 18.16 3.51 8.87
CA PHE A 89 19.20 4.44 9.28
C PHE A 89 20.43 3.63 9.70
N THR A 90 21.60 3.98 9.18
CA THR A 90 22.87 3.33 9.54
C THR A 90 24.06 4.26 9.30
N ASP A 91 25.14 4.09 10.06
CA ASP A 91 26.43 4.74 9.85
C ASP A 91 27.49 3.78 9.26
N GLY A 92 27.12 2.55 8.92
CA GLY A 92 28.01 1.51 8.41
C GLY A 92 27.52 0.80 7.15
N ASN A 93 28.44 0.15 6.44
CA ASN A 93 28.09 -0.73 5.33
C ASN A 93 27.49 -2.04 5.83
N ALA A 94 26.82 -2.74 4.92
CA ALA A 94 26.15 -4.01 5.17
C ALA A 94 27.11 -5.21 5.23
N LYS A 95 26.94 -6.06 6.23
CA LYS A 95 27.48 -7.42 6.32
C LYS A 95 26.58 -8.40 5.54
N TYR A 96 27.06 -9.63 5.36
CA TYR A 96 26.28 -10.75 4.82
C TYR A 96 25.66 -10.53 3.43
N VAL A 97 26.44 -9.99 2.49
CA VAL A 97 26.01 -9.69 1.10
C VAL A 97 25.35 -10.88 0.37
N HIS A 98 25.60 -12.11 0.80
CA HIS A 98 24.94 -13.31 0.27
C HIS A 98 23.40 -13.29 0.44
N GLN A 99 22.85 -12.52 1.39
CA GLN A 99 21.40 -12.36 1.61
C GLN A 99 20.69 -11.50 0.56
N LEU A 100 21.45 -10.80 -0.30
CA LEU A 100 20.92 -9.82 -1.24
C LEU A 100 19.83 -10.41 -2.14
N TRP A 101 20.03 -11.61 -2.68
CA TRP A 101 19.05 -12.27 -3.56
C TRP A 101 17.70 -12.51 -2.87
N THR A 102 17.73 -12.94 -1.60
CA THR A 102 16.51 -13.17 -0.80
C THR A 102 15.76 -11.85 -0.56
N ILE A 103 16.49 -10.79 -0.22
CA ILE A 103 15.91 -9.45 0.00
C ILE A 103 15.29 -8.91 -1.30
N GLU A 104 15.97 -9.08 -2.44
CA GLU A 104 15.44 -8.65 -3.74
C GLU A 104 14.14 -9.39 -4.12
N ASN A 105 14.02 -10.68 -3.80
CA ASN A 105 12.76 -11.42 -3.97
C ASN A 105 11.66 -10.88 -3.07
N LEU A 106 11.93 -10.71 -1.78
CA LEU A 106 10.98 -10.15 -0.83
C LEU A 106 10.51 -8.76 -1.23
N CYS A 107 11.38 -7.93 -1.80
CA CYS A 107 11.00 -6.62 -2.32
C CYS A 107 10.04 -6.69 -3.50
N ARG A 108 10.19 -7.69 -4.39
CA ARG A 108 9.24 -7.93 -5.49
C ARG A 108 7.89 -8.44 -5.00
N GLU A 109 7.91 -9.32 -4.00
CA GLU A 109 6.71 -9.93 -3.42
C GLU A 109 5.90 -8.93 -2.59
N THR A 110 6.57 -8.22 -1.68
CA THR A 110 5.94 -7.25 -0.79
C THR A 110 5.64 -5.93 -1.49
N ARG A 111 6.38 -5.57 -2.56
CA ARG A 111 6.32 -4.24 -3.18
C ARG A 111 6.57 -3.09 -2.19
N SER A 112 7.22 -3.41 -1.07
CA SER A 112 7.56 -2.43 -0.05
C SER A 112 8.70 -1.54 -0.53
N GLN A 113 8.67 -0.27 -0.10
CA GLN A 113 9.71 0.70 -0.40
C GLN A 113 10.75 0.76 0.69
N ILE A 114 12.02 0.62 0.31
CA ILE A 114 13.14 0.76 1.24
C ILE A 114 13.91 2.05 0.94
N VAL A 115 13.95 2.94 1.91
CA VAL A 115 14.77 4.16 1.85
C VAL A 115 15.88 4.05 2.88
N ILE A 116 17.12 4.19 2.42
CA ILE A 116 18.31 3.98 3.23
C ILE A 116 18.98 5.33 3.47
N PHE A 117 19.20 5.70 4.72
CA PHE A 117 19.97 6.86 5.15
C PHE A 117 21.29 6.37 5.73
N LEU A 118 22.36 6.47 4.92
CA LEU A 118 23.71 6.08 5.27
C LEU A 118 24.51 7.32 5.68
N THR A 119 25.12 7.29 6.87
CA THR A 119 25.86 8.43 7.43
C THR A 119 27.37 8.24 7.55
N GLY A 120 27.86 7.03 7.31
CA GLY A 120 29.28 6.69 7.34
C GLY A 120 29.65 5.60 6.34
N SER A 121 30.87 5.10 6.44
CA SER A 121 31.45 4.09 5.54
C SER A 121 32.52 3.29 6.27
N CYS A 122 32.56 1.98 6.05
CA CYS A 122 33.64 1.13 6.51
C CYS A 122 34.88 1.27 5.62
N SER A 123 36.04 1.05 6.21
CA SER A 123 37.37 1.17 5.61
C SER A 123 38.23 -0.04 5.96
N ASP A 124 39.37 -0.20 5.29
CA ASP A 124 40.36 -1.25 5.61
C ASP A 124 40.86 -1.24 7.05
N ARG A 125 40.65 -0.13 7.78
CA ARG A 125 41.07 0.02 9.18
C ARG A 125 40.01 -0.47 10.16
N ASP A 126 38.79 -0.65 9.71
CA ASP A 126 37.70 -1.11 10.55
C ASP A 126 37.79 -2.64 10.73
N PRO A 127 37.57 -3.16 11.95
CA PRO A 127 37.49 -4.60 12.16
C PRO A 127 36.34 -5.19 11.34
N GLY A 128 36.63 -6.12 10.42
CA GLY A 128 35.65 -6.61 9.44
C GLY A 128 35.94 -6.16 8.00
N GLY A 129 36.74 -5.10 7.83
CA GLY A 129 37.33 -4.68 6.56
C GLY A 129 36.44 -3.76 5.71
N VAL A 130 36.69 -3.77 4.40
CA VAL A 130 36.00 -2.88 3.47
C VAL A 130 34.54 -3.22 3.35
N GLY A 131 33.70 -2.19 3.45
CA GLY A 131 32.28 -2.26 3.15
C GLY A 131 31.97 -1.85 1.73
N HIS A 132 30.92 -2.44 1.16
CA HIS A 132 30.45 -2.12 -0.19
C HIS A 132 29.12 -1.37 -0.13
N ILE A 133 29.13 -0.10 -0.53
CA ILE A 133 27.91 0.72 -0.62
C ILE A 133 26.94 0.21 -1.70
N ASP A 134 27.46 -0.48 -2.73
CA ASP A 134 26.69 -1.01 -3.85
C ASP A 134 25.57 -1.96 -3.42
N VAL A 135 25.76 -2.66 -2.30
CA VAL A 135 24.74 -3.53 -1.69
C VAL A 135 23.45 -2.76 -1.42
N TYR A 136 23.57 -1.56 -0.83
CA TYR A 136 22.40 -0.71 -0.56
C TYR A 136 21.78 -0.16 -1.84
N TYR A 137 22.58 0.11 -2.88
CA TYR A 137 22.05 0.53 -4.18
C TYR A 137 21.26 -0.58 -4.87
N HIS A 138 21.70 -1.84 -4.78
CA HIS A 138 20.95 -2.99 -5.27
C HIS A 138 19.59 -3.14 -4.56
N ILE A 139 19.58 -3.04 -3.23
CA ILE A 139 18.35 -3.09 -2.43
C ILE A 139 17.41 -1.96 -2.82
N ALA A 140 17.90 -0.71 -2.80
CA ALA A 140 17.08 0.45 -3.17
C ALA A 140 16.52 0.30 -4.59
N ARG A 141 17.27 -0.24 -5.55
CA ARG A 141 16.78 -0.49 -6.91
C ARG A 141 15.64 -1.53 -6.92
N SER A 142 15.82 -2.64 -6.21
CA SER A 142 14.87 -3.75 -6.20
C SER A 142 13.59 -3.46 -5.41
N CYS A 143 13.69 -2.64 -4.37
CA CYS A 143 12.58 -2.26 -3.50
C CYS A 143 11.98 -0.90 -3.88
N SER A 144 12.11 -0.45 -5.14
CA SER A 144 11.58 0.85 -5.60
C SER A 144 11.91 2.01 -4.63
N GLY A 145 13.14 2.02 -4.15
CA GLY A 145 13.65 2.80 -3.04
C GLY A 145 14.75 3.80 -3.45
N THR A 146 15.47 4.32 -2.46
CA THR A 146 16.61 5.22 -2.68
C THR A 146 17.62 5.13 -1.54
N VAL A 147 18.88 5.44 -1.82
CA VAL A 147 19.92 5.59 -0.80
C VAL A 147 20.29 7.08 -0.71
N PHE A 148 20.31 7.60 0.51
CA PHE A 148 20.83 8.90 0.87
C PHE A 148 22.14 8.69 1.63
N ASN A 149 23.27 8.86 0.95
CA ASN A 149 24.57 8.96 1.61
C ASN A 149 24.78 10.43 2.04
N ILE A 150 24.62 10.73 3.32
CA ILE A 150 24.56 12.09 3.87
C ILE A 150 25.45 12.21 5.11
N ALA A 151 26.03 13.38 5.37
CA ALA A 151 26.74 13.58 6.63
C ALA A 151 25.79 13.45 7.84
N ALA A 152 26.27 12.88 8.94
CA ALA A 152 25.52 12.72 10.20
C ALA A 152 24.79 14.00 10.64
N VAL A 153 25.45 15.16 10.54
CA VAL A 153 24.88 16.48 10.86
C VAL A 153 23.66 16.87 10.02
N ASN A 154 23.46 16.22 8.88
CA ASN A 154 22.35 16.46 7.96
C ASN A 154 21.22 15.42 8.12
N ILE A 155 21.30 14.46 9.05
CA ILE A 155 20.29 13.42 9.23
C ILE A 155 18.89 14.02 9.50
N ARG A 156 18.81 15.19 10.14
CA ARG A 156 17.56 15.92 10.34
C ARG A 156 16.79 16.20 9.03
N LYS A 157 17.50 16.37 7.92
CA LYS A 157 16.89 16.57 6.58
C LYS A 157 16.16 15.31 6.09
N ALA A 158 16.57 14.11 6.56
CA ALA A 158 15.87 12.85 6.27
C ALA A 158 14.40 12.92 6.71
N PHE A 159 14.11 13.51 7.87
CA PHE A 159 12.74 13.63 8.37
C PHE A 159 11.87 14.58 7.55
N LYS A 160 12.47 15.58 6.88
CA LYS A 160 11.75 16.40 5.89
C LYS A 160 11.34 15.55 4.68
N TYR A 161 12.22 14.67 4.20
CA TYR A 161 11.89 13.70 3.15
C TYR A 161 10.80 12.74 3.62
N ILE A 162 10.98 12.09 4.77
CA ILE A 162 10.04 11.09 5.31
C ILE A 162 8.66 11.72 5.47
N ARG A 163 8.57 12.92 6.06
CA ARG A 163 7.30 13.65 6.22
C ARG A 163 6.58 13.90 4.90
N ASN A 164 7.32 14.17 3.84
CA ASN A 164 6.74 14.38 2.52
C ASN A 164 6.33 13.07 1.89
N ILE A 165 7.14 12.01 2.02
CA ILE A 165 6.87 10.71 1.41
C ILE A 165 5.71 10.00 2.08
N VAL A 166 5.62 9.96 3.42
CA VAL A 166 4.52 9.25 4.09
C VAL A 166 3.15 9.85 3.79
N LYS A 167 3.08 11.15 3.45
CA LYS A 167 1.83 11.81 3.02
C LYS A 167 1.39 11.43 1.60
N THR A 168 2.12 10.54 0.95
CA THR A 168 1.99 10.23 -0.48
C THR A 168 2.40 8.80 -0.71
N ASP A 169 1.44 7.97 -1.08
CA ASP A 169 1.72 6.60 -1.47
C ASP A 169 2.41 6.55 -2.85
N TYR A 170 3.72 6.80 -2.95
CA TYR A 170 4.51 6.61 -4.19
C TYR A 170 4.65 5.12 -4.49
N ASN A 171 4.99 4.75 -5.72
CA ASN A 171 5.26 3.33 -6.05
C ASN A 171 6.23 3.15 -7.23
N ARG A 172 6.78 4.24 -7.78
CA ARG A 172 7.82 4.19 -8.79
C ARG A 172 8.85 5.29 -8.55
N ILE A 173 10.07 4.89 -8.24
CA ILE A 173 11.20 5.81 -8.16
C ILE A 173 12.01 5.64 -9.44
N VAL A 174 12.11 6.70 -10.22
CA VAL A 174 13.04 6.75 -11.36
C VAL A 174 14.25 7.52 -10.88
N ASN A 175 15.29 6.76 -10.56
CA ASN A 175 16.57 7.31 -10.22
C ASN A 175 17.47 7.33 -11.46
N HIS A 176 18.03 8.49 -11.78
CA HIS A 176 18.97 8.60 -12.90
C HIS A 176 20.40 8.23 -12.50
N GLU A 177 20.74 8.23 -11.21
CA GLU A 177 21.97 7.67 -10.62
C GLU A 177 21.88 7.73 -9.08
N PRO A 178 22.56 6.87 -8.32
CA PRO A 178 22.56 6.93 -6.86
C PRO A 178 23.03 8.29 -6.33
N PHE A 179 22.36 8.81 -5.28
CA PHE A 179 22.84 9.99 -4.58
C PHE A 179 24.08 9.61 -3.75
N ALA A 180 25.25 9.87 -4.32
CA ALA A 180 26.54 9.76 -3.64
C ALA A 180 27.10 11.18 -3.46
N GLY A 181 27.00 11.72 -2.24
CA GLY A 181 27.65 13.00 -1.96
C GLY A 181 27.37 13.55 -0.57
N TYR A 182 28.41 14.00 0.11
CA TYR A 182 28.39 14.70 1.40
C TYR A 182 27.66 16.07 1.40
N LYS A 183 26.81 16.36 0.40
CA LYS A 183 26.23 17.69 0.14
C LYS A 183 24.72 17.72 0.30
N GLU A 184 24.20 18.94 0.39
CA GLU A 184 22.80 19.24 0.66
C GLU A 184 21.84 18.61 -0.37
N PHE A 185 20.74 18.04 0.12
CA PHE A 185 19.62 17.60 -0.72
C PHE A 185 18.36 18.40 -0.40
N ASN A 186 17.53 18.64 -1.42
CA ASN A 186 16.24 19.29 -1.30
C ASN A 186 15.15 18.39 -1.86
N VAL A 187 14.03 18.33 -1.12
CA VAL A 187 12.85 17.54 -1.51
C VAL A 187 11.73 18.50 -1.84
N VAL A 188 11.27 18.46 -3.08
CA VAL A 188 10.14 19.25 -3.57
C VAL A 188 8.98 18.31 -3.88
N ARG A 189 7.87 18.46 -3.16
CA ARG A 189 6.63 17.75 -3.46
C ARG A 189 5.87 18.51 -4.54
N VAL A 190 5.49 17.80 -5.60
CA VAL A 190 4.56 18.31 -6.60
C VAL A 190 3.22 17.61 -6.42
N SER A 191 2.15 18.37 -6.17
CA SER A 191 0.80 17.88 -5.90
C SER A 191 -0.20 18.39 -6.92
N ASN A 192 -1.37 17.75 -6.98
CA ASN A 192 -2.50 18.13 -7.86
C ASN A 192 -2.16 18.08 -9.37
N LEU A 193 -1.31 17.14 -9.76
CA LEU A 193 -0.99 16.89 -11.15
C LEU A 193 -2.20 16.28 -11.88
N LYS A 194 -2.55 16.85 -13.04
CA LYS A 194 -3.48 16.26 -14.01
C LYS A 194 -2.72 15.33 -14.98
N THR A 195 -3.42 14.52 -15.75
CA THR A 195 -2.80 13.74 -16.83
C THR A 195 -2.10 14.67 -17.82
N GLY A 196 -0.84 14.39 -18.16
CA GLY A 196 -0.07 15.20 -19.10
C GLY A 196 1.44 15.01 -18.97
N THR A 197 2.20 15.69 -19.84
CA THR A 197 3.66 15.71 -19.80
C THR A 197 4.17 16.88 -18.98
N TYR A 198 5.02 16.60 -17.99
CA TYR A 198 5.62 17.61 -17.12
C TYR A 198 7.12 17.73 -17.37
N ARG A 199 7.64 18.96 -17.34
CA ARG A 199 9.08 19.24 -17.40
C ARG A 199 9.53 19.86 -16.08
N ALA A 200 10.41 19.18 -15.36
CA ALA A 200 11.10 19.72 -14.20
C ALA A 200 12.49 20.21 -14.61
N THR A 201 12.92 21.37 -14.08
CA THR A 201 14.26 21.93 -14.32
C THR A 201 14.94 22.16 -12.98
N ALA A 202 16.13 21.59 -12.80
CA ALA A 202 16.99 21.83 -11.64
C ALA A 202 18.26 22.57 -12.09
N ARG A 203 18.69 23.59 -11.35
CA ARG A 203 19.95 24.31 -11.58
C ARG A 203 20.80 24.23 -10.33
N SER A 204 22.08 23.94 -10.49
CA SER A 204 23.07 23.84 -9.41
C SER A 204 24.35 24.55 -9.83
N GLN A 205 25.08 25.11 -8.86
CA GLN A 205 26.40 25.72 -9.08
C GLN A 205 27.53 24.68 -9.23
N GLY A 206 27.25 23.39 -8.98
CA GLY A 206 28.18 22.28 -9.19
C GLY A 206 27.44 20.98 -9.53
N SER A 207 28.16 19.85 -9.57
CA SER A 207 27.56 18.54 -9.84
C SER A 207 26.41 18.25 -8.86
N ALA A 208 25.24 17.93 -9.41
CA ALA A 208 24.04 17.64 -8.65
C ALA A 208 23.29 16.46 -9.29
N TYR A 209 22.68 15.64 -8.43
CA TYR A 209 21.84 14.52 -8.83
C TYR A 209 20.37 14.92 -8.69
N VAL A 210 19.53 14.45 -9.62
CA VAL A 210 18.08 14.66 -9.58
C VAL A 210 17.40 13.30 -9.63
N THR A 211 16.65 12.99 -8.57
CA THR A 211 15.86 11.76 -8.46
C THR A 211 14.38 12.11 -8.55
N PHE A 212 13.64 11.40 -9.41
CA PHE A 212 12.21 11.59 -9.58
C PHE A 212 11.43 10.49 -8.84
N TYR A 213 10.63 10.91 -7.86
CA TYR A 213 9.69 10.04 -7.15
C TYR A 213 8.31 10.20 -7.79
N MET A 214 7.75 9.12 -8.34
CA MET A 214 6.45 9.11 -9.02
C MET A 214 5.49 8.11 -8.37
N ARG A 215 4.21 8.50 -8.30
CA ARG A 215 3.11 7.59 -7.96
C ARG A 215 2.41 7.20 -9.25
N ASN A 216 2.69 6.00 -9.72
CA ASN A 216 1.96 5.29 -10.75
C ASN A 216 1.07 4.22 -10.09
N LYS A 217 0.21 4.58 -9.13
CA LYS A 217 -0.76 3.64 -8.55
C LYS A 217 -2.11 3.82 -9.22
N LEU A 218 -2.69 2.73 -9.69
CA LEU A 218 -4.05 2.72 -10.18
C LEU A 218 -5.00 2.91 -8.98
N ARG A 219 -5.73 4.02 -8.93
CA ARG A 219 -6.76 4.24 -7.91
C ARG A 219 -8.09 3.76 -8.45
N PHE A 220 -8.75 2.89 -7.71
CA PHE A 220 -10.06 2.36 -8.05
C PHE A 220 -10.91 2.22 -6.79
N GLU A 221 -12.21 2.33 -6.98
CA GLU A 221 -13.21 1.91 -6.01
C GLU A 221 -13.67 0.50 -6.35
N TYR A 222 -14.15 -0.23 -5.36
CA TYR A 222 -14.60 -1.59 -5.57
C TYR A 222 -15.70 -1.99 -4.61
N GLY A 223 -16.41 -3.06 -4.97
CA GLY A 223 -17.28 -3.75 -4.05
C GLY A 223 -17.71 -5.11 -4.59
N PHE A 224 -18.31 -5.89 -3.71
CA PHE A 224 -18.77 -7.25 -3.97
C PHE A 224 -20.28 -7.34 -3.81
N SER A 225 -20.92 -8.13 -4.65
CA SER A 225 -22.35 -8.42 -4.58
C SER A 225 -22.63 -9.86 -4.98
N PRO A 226 -23.58 -10.58 -4.34
CA PRO A 226 -24.04 -11.88 -4.83
C PRO A 226 -24.86 -11.78 -6.14
N MET A 227 -25.28 -10.59 -6.53
CA MET A 227 -25.99 -10.29 -7.79
C MET A 227 -25.15 -9.39 -8.67
N PHE A 228 -25.39 -9.40 -9.98
CA PHE A 228 -24.71 -8.50 -10.92
C PHE A 228 -25.08 -7.03 -10.58
N PRO A 229 -24.14 -6.21 -10.09
CA PRO A 229 -24.46 -4.88 -9.57
C PRO A 229 -24.37 -3.81 -10.66
N ASN A 230 -25.33 -2.89 -10.73
CA ASN A 230 -25.27 -1.76 -11.67
C ASN A 230 -24.53 -0.54 -11.11
N SER A 231 -24.28 -0.50 -9.80
CA SER A 231 -23.61 0.59 -9.09
C SER A 231 -22.90 0.09 -7.84
N LEU A 232 -21.86 0.82 -7.40
CA LEU A 232 -21.17 0.54 -6.15
C LEU A 232 -22.09 0.63 -4.92
N LYS A 233 -23.19 1.41 -4.99
CA LYS A 233 -24.19 1.49 -3.90
C LYS A 233 -24.85 0.14 -3.58
N GLU A 234 -24.96 -0.73 -4.59
CA GLU A 234 -25.55 -2.07 -4.49
C GLU A 234 -24.56 -3.10 -3.90
N THR A 235 -23.30 -2.71 -3.71
CA THR A 235 -22.24 -3.61 -3.28
C THR A 235 -21.91 -3.45 -1.79
N CYS A 236 -21.05 -4.35 -1.31
CA CYS A 236 -20.42 -4.31 0.00
C CYS A 236 -18.91 -4.54 -0.13
N LEU A 237 -18.10 -3.93 0.74
CA LEU A 237 -16.64 -4.09 0.71
C LEU A 237 -16.17 -5.50 1.12
N ARG A 238 -17.01 -6.25 1.83
CA ARG A 238 -16.72 -7.60 2.29
C ARG A 238 -17.57 -8.61 1.51
N PRO A 239 -16.96 -9.51 0.74
CA PRO A 239 -17.69 -10.51 -0.03
C PRO A 239 -18.37 -11.54 0.87
N MET A 240 -19.46 -12.12 0.35
CA MET A 240 -20.16 -13.21 1.01
C MET A 240 -19.39 -14.52 0.82
N PRO A 241 -18.97 -15.20 1.91
CA PRO A 241 -18.24 -16.46 1.79
C PRO A 241 -19.12 -17.60 1.29
N GLY A 242 -18.52 -18.57 0.58
CA GLY A 242 -19.17 -19.82 0.19
C GLY A 242 -20.11 -19.72 -1.01
N ARG A 243 -20.13 -18.58 -1.72
CA ARG A 243 -20.92 -18.38 -2.93
C ARG A 243 -20.21 -17.48 -3.95
N THR A 244 -20.71 -17.49 -5.18
CA THR A 244 -20.24 -16.58 -6.23
C THR A 244 -20.58 -15.14 -5.87
N ASN A 245 -19.57 -14.27 -5.91
CA ASN A 245 -19.71 -12.84 -5.80
C ASN A 245 -19.31 -12.20 -7.13
N TYR A 246 -20.08 -11.26 -7.61
CA TYR A 246 -19.67 -10.29 -8.59
C TYR A 246 -18.79 -9.23 -7.92
N ILE A 247 -17.64 -8.96 -8.52
CA ILE A 247 -16.76 -7.85 -8.20
C ILE A 247 -17.15 -6.72 -9.14
N LEU A 248 -17.45 -5.55 -8.61
CA LEU A 248 -17.54 -4.31 -9.37
C LEU A 248 -16.33 -3.45 -9.04
N ILE A 249 -15.61 -3.00 -10.07
CA ILE A 249 -14.47 -2.09 -9.96
C ILE A 249 -14.83 -0.83 -10.73
N ALA A 250 -14.71 0.33 -10.10
CA ALA A 250 -14.90 1.62 -10.75
C ALA A 250 -13.58 2.38 -10.77
N LEU A 251 -13.24 2.88 -11.95
CA LEU A 251 -12.02 3.64 -12.21
C LEU A 251 -12.41 5.01 -12.77
N PRO A 252 -11.64 6.07 -12.45
CA PRO A 252 -11.73 7.30 -13.23
C PRO A 252 -11.38 6.97 -14.69
N GLU A 253 -12.01 7.65 -15.64
CA GLU A 253 -11.65 7.48 -17.05
C GLU A 253 -10.19 7.92 -17.26
N ILE A 254 -9.34 6.95 -17.62
CA ILE A 254 -7.92 7.17 -17.91
C ILE A 254 -7.71 6.80 -19.37
N GLU A 255 -7.32 7.79 -20.18
CA GLU A 255 -6.98 7.56 -21.58
C GLU A 255 -5.85 6.54 -21.73
N ASN A 256 -5.94 5.72 -22.78
CA ASN A 256 -4.91 4.74 -23.14
C ASN A 256 -4.64 3.67 -22.07
N LEU A 257 -5.56 3.44 -21.13
CA LEU A 257 -5.44 2.41 -20.12
C LEU A 257 -6.45 1.28 -20.38
N LYS A 258 -5.96 0.05 -20.49
CA LYS A 258 -6.80 -1.14 -20.61
C LYS A 258 -6.74 -1.98 -19.33
N ILE A 259 -7.88 -2.32 -18.76
CA ILE A 259 -7.98 -3.20 -17.59
C ILE A 259 -8.46 -4.57 -18.06
N ASN A 260 -7.69 -5.62 -17.75
CA ASN A 260 -8.03 -6.99 -18.18
C ASN A 260 -8.16 -7.97 -17.03
N GLU A 261 -7.45 -7.75 -15.93
CA GLU A 261 -7.36 -8.75 -14.88
C GLU A 261 -7.15 -8.16 -13.49
N ALA A 262 -7.62 -8.94 -12.52
CA ALA A 262 -7.32 -8.80 -11.11
C ALA A 262 -6.63 -10.05 -10.60
N LEU A 263 -5.70 -9.89 -9.66
CA LEU A 263 -5.09 -10.96 -8.89
C LEU A 263 -5.65 -10.93 -7.47
N LEU A 264 -6.06 -12.08 -6.95
CA LEU A 264 -6.47 -12.26 -5.56
C LEU A 264 -5.41 -13.09 -4.83
N ASP A 265 -4.61 -12.42 -4.01
CA ASP A 265 -3.53 -13.03 -3.23
C ASP A 265 -4.07 -13.39 -1.84
N PHE A 266 -4.18 -14.68 -1.54
CA PHE A 266 -4.79 -15.16 -0.29
C PHE A 266 -3.80 -15.12 0.87
N VAL A 267 -4.17 -14.42 1.95
CA VAL A 267 -3.33 -14.21 3.13
C VAL A 267 -2.96 -15.54 3.79
N GLY A 268 -1.69 -15.71 4.14
CA GLY A 268 -1.18 -16.93 4.79
C GLY A 268 -1.04 -18.12 3.84
N SER A 269 -1.10 -17.90 2.52
CA SER A 269 -0.89 -18.93 1.51
C SER A 269 -0.12 -18.37 0.31
N ASN A 270 0.58 -19.23 -0.43
CA ASN A 270 1.21 -18.86 -1.71
C ASN A 270 0.22 -18.96 -2.89
N LEU A 271 -1.09 -18.91 -2.62
CA LEU A 271 -2.13 -19.05 -3.62
C LEU A 271 -2.54 -17.67 -4.15
N THR A 272 -2.34 -17.48 -5.45
CA THR A 272 -2.87 -16.33 -6.20
C THR A 272 -3.91 -16.80 -7.19
N LYS A 273 -5.13 -16.27 -7.10
CA LYS A 273 -6.20 -16.54 -8.07
C LYS A 273 -6.30 -15.38 -9.07
N ARG A 274 -6.10 -15.67 -10.35
CA ARG A 274 -6.29 -14.71 -11.45
C ARG A 274 -7.77 -14.64 -11.82
N VAL A 275 -8.30 -13.41 -11.94
CA VAL A 275 -9.69 -13.11 -12.26
C VAL A 275 -9.72 -12.19 -13.47
N MET A 276 -10.37 -12.63 -14.56
CA MET A 276 -10.52 -11.80 -15.76
C MET A 276 -11.62 -10.75 -15.54
N LEU A 277 -11.33 -9.51 -15.90
CA LEU A 277 -12.24 -8.38 -15.79
C LEU A 277 -12.80 -8.00 -17.16
N TYR A 278 -14.08 -7.68 -17.19
CA TYR A 278 -14.80 -7.25 -18.39
C TYR A 278 -15.42 -5.88 -18.18
N GLU A 279 -15.49 -5.05 -19.21
CA GLU A 279 -16.18 -3.75 -19.13
C GLU A 279 -17.65 -3.95 -18.76
N HIS A 280 -18.14 -3.07 -17.88
CA HIS A 280 -19.54 -3.08 -17.48
C HIS A 280 -20.42 -2.67 -18.68
N PRO A 281 -21.46 -3.44 -19.03
CA PRO A 281 -22.22 -3.25 -20.27
C PRO A 281 -22.91 -1.89 -20.38
N THR A 282 -23.26 -1.28 -19.25
CA THR A 282 -24.00 -0.01 -19.20
C THR A 282 -23.24 1.16 -18.57
N ARG A 283 -22.04 0.93 -18.01
CA ARG A 283 -21.29 1.97 -17.27
C ARG A 283 -19.83 2.03 -17.72
N LYS A 284 -19.48 3.09 -18.42
CA LYS A 284 -18.08 3.39 -18.78
C LYS A 284 -17.23 3.59 -17.52
N GLY A 285 -15.97 3.14 -17.58
CA GLY A 285 -15.04 3.19 -16.46
C GLY A 285 -15.31 2.14 -15.36
N CYS A 286 -16.35 1.31 -15.50
CA CYS A 286 -16.62 0.21 -14.60
C CYS A 286 -16.25 -1.13 -15.24
N TYR A 287 -15.74 -2.04 -14.41
CA TYR A 287 -15.35 -3.40 -14.80
C TYR A 287 -15.97 -4.40 -13.83
N THR A 288 -16.35 -5.56 -14.34
CA THR A 288 -17.05 -6.60 -13.58
C THR A 288 -16.43 -7.98 -13.82
N SER A 289 -16.56 -8.85 -12.82
CA SER A 289 -16.25 -10.27 -12.93
C SER A 289 -16.94 -11.06 -11.83
N SER A 290 -17.09 -12.37 -12.02
CA SER A 290 -17.66 -13.27 -11.02
C SER A 290 -16.58 -14.16 -10.41
N VAL A 291 -16.54 -14.25 -9.09
CA VAL A 291 -15.58 -15.09 -8.36
C VAL A 291 -16.25 -15.85 -7.21
N LEU A 292 -15.98 -17.15 -7.11
CA LEU A 292 -16.27 -17.93 -5.92
C LEU A 292 -15.16 -17.73 -4.89
N LEU A 293 -15.54 -17.31 -3.68
CA LEU A 293 -14.63 -17.03 -2.57
C LEU A 293 -14.89 -18.00 -1.42
N GLU A 294 -13.82 -18.60 -0.91
CA GLU A 294 -13.88 -19.56 0.18
C GLU A 294 -14.14 -18.86 1.53
N PRO A 295 -14.89 -19.49 2.45
CA PRO A 295 -15.12 -18.95 3.78
C PRO A 295 -13.83 -18.72 4.57
N GLY A 296 -13.74 -17.56 5.24
CA GLY A 296 -12.67 -17.26 6.20
C GLY A 296 -11.31 -16.96 5.58
N LYS A 297 -11.17 -17.01 4.26
CA LYS A 297 -9.91 -16.66 3.58
C LYS A 297 -9.89 -15.18 3.22
N ALA A 298 -9.06 -14.44 3.95
CA ALA A 298 -8.73 -13.06 3.62
C ALA A 298 -7.84 -13.00 2.38
N PHE A 299 -7.94 -11.94 1.59
CA PHE A 299 -7.13 -11.78 0.39
C PHE A 299 -6.85 -10.31 0.08
N ARG A 300 -5.79 -10.06 -0.66
CA ARG A 300 -5.49 -8.77 -1.28
C ARG A 300 -5.89 -8.82 -2.75
N MET A 301 -6.57 -7.79 -3.24
CA MET A 301 -6.92 -7.68 -4.66
C MET A 301 -6.00 -6.68 -5.36
N THR A 302 -5.31 -7.11 -6.41
CA THR A 302 -4.47 -6.25 -7.26
C THR A 302 -5.10 -6.13 -8.64
N ILE A 303 -5.42 -4.92 -9.07
CA ILE A 303 -5.87 -4.63 -10.44
C ILE A 303 -4.66 -4.33 -11.30
N ILE A 304 -4.60 -4.94 -12.49
CA ILE A 304 -3.54 -4.73 -13.47
C ILE A 304 -4.13 -4.01 -14.68
N GLY A 305 -3.71 -2.77 -14.85
CA GLY A 305 -3.96 -1.98 -16.04
C GLY A 305 -2.73 -1.94 -16.94
N LYS A 306 -2.95 -2.01 -18.24
CA LYS A 306 -1.88 -1.93 -19.25
C LYS A 306 -2.04 -0.67 -20.08
N ASN A 307 -1.01 0.15 -20.12
CA ASN A 307 -1.00 1.31 -21.01
C ASN A 307 -0.86 0.83 -22.46
N ILE A 308 -1.79 1.20 -23.33
CA ILE A 308 -1.82 0.71 -24.73
C ILE A 308 -0.75 1.36 -25.61
N THR A 309 -0.19 2.49 -25.20
CA THR A 309 0.83 3.23 -25.95
C THR A 309 2.24 2.81 -25.54
N THR A 310 2.52 2.73 -24.24
CA THR A 310 3.85 2.41 -23.71
C THR A 310 4.03 0.92 -23.42
N TYR A 311 2.95 0.14 -23.43
CA TYR A 311 2.90 -1.27 -23.02
C TYR A 311 3.33 -1.54 -21.57
N SER A 312 3.50 -0.50 -20.77
CA SER A 312 3.86 -0.61 -19.36
C SER A 312 2.65 -0.93 -18.49
N ASP A 313 2.85 -1.76 -17.49
CA ASP A 313 1.81 -2.07 -16.51
C ASP A 313 1.72 -0.96 -15.45
N ILE A 314 0.47 -0.67 -15.04
CA ILE A 314 0.13 0.14 -13.88
C ILE A 314 -0.78 -0.70 -13.01
N THR A 315 -0.41 -0.83 -11.74
CA THR A 315 -1.15 -1.66 -10.79
C THR A 315 -1.71 -0.82 -9.67
N GLY A 316 -2.77 -1.33 -9.06
CA GLY A 316 -3.29 -0.83 -7.80
C GLY A 316 -3.77 -1.99 -6.95
N SER A 317 -3.43 -1.99 -5.67
CA SER A 317 -3.88 -3.02 -4.75
C SER A 317 -4.76 -2.46 -3.65
N THR A 318 -5.70 -3.28 -3.20
CA THR A 318 -6.51 -3.02 -2.02
C THR A 318 -5.71 -3.29 -0.74
N ILE A 319 -6.24 -2.84 0.40
CA ILE A 319 -5.89 -3.45 1.68
C ILE A 319 -6.37 -4.92 1.73
N ILE A 320 -6.02 -5.65 2.79
CA ILE A 320 -6.55 -7.00 3.01
C ILE A 320 -8.08 -6.95 3.15
N ILE A 321 -8.77 -7.66 2.25
CA ILE A 321 -10.21 -7.82 2.23
C ILE A 321 -10.57 -9.07 3.03
N GLN A 322 -11.44 -8.88 4.01
CA GLN A 322 -12.01 -9.95 4.82
C GLN A 322 -13.36 -10.37 4.25
N THR A 323 -13.65 -11.67 4.24
CA THR A 323 -15.01 -12.16 3.96
C THR A 323 -15.95 -11.79 5.12
N GLN A 324 -17.25 -11.75 4.88
CA GLN A 324 -18.24 -11.58 5.96
C GLN A 324 -18.16 -12.73 6.97
N ASN A 325 -18.33 -12.43 8.26
CA ASN A 325 -18.25 -13.43 9.32
C ASN A 325 -19.57 -14.23 9.42
N GLN A 326 -19.49 -15.54 9.29
CA GLN A 326 -20.66 -16.43 9.45
C GLN A 326 -20.96 -16.78 10.93
N ASN A 327 -19.98 -16.62 11.83
CA ASN A 327 -20.03 -17.16 13.20
C ASN A 327 -20.39 -16.14 14.30
N ILE A 328 -20.83 -14.93 13.94
CA ILE A 328 -21.30 -13.95 14.94
C ILE A 328 -22.78 -14.21 15.20
N GLN A 329 -23.18 -14.37 16.48
CA GLN A 329 -24.59 -14.27 16.85
C GLN A 329 -25.09 -12.88 16.48
N ALA A 330 -25.78 -12.79 15.34
CA ALA A 330 -26.33 -11.55 14.87
C ALA A 330 -27.39 -11.07 15.86
N LYS A 331 -27.23 -9.82 16.31
CA LYS A 331 -28.23 -9.17 17.17
C LYS A 331 -29.47 -8.91 16.34
N TYR A 332 -30.63 -9.12 16.95
CA TYR A 332 -31.92 -8.74 16.34
C TYR A 332 -31.87 -7.27 15.90
N SER A 333 -32.33 -7.01 14.68
CA SER A 333 -32.48 -5.65 14.14
C SER A 333 -33.73 -5.57 13.29
N SER A 334 -34.57 -4.57 13.56
CA SER A 334 -35.78 -4.33 12.79
C SER A 334 -35.41 -4.02 11.33
N PRO A 335 -36.18 -4.52 10.35
CA PRO A 335 -35.90 -4.29 8.95
C PRO A 335 -35.96 -2.81 8.60
N THR A 336 -34.99 -2.35 7.84
CA THR A 336 -34.95 -1.02 7.22
C THR A 336 -34.75 -1.20 5.73
N SER A 337 -35.44 -0.39 4.92
CA SER A 337 -35.36 -0.44 3.47
C SER A 337 -34.97 0.91 2.91
N GLU A 338 -34.16 0.89 1.86
CA GLU A 338 -33.72 2.08 1.13
C GLU A 338 -33.76 1.77 -0.36
N ILE A 339 -34.56 2.53 -1.12
CA ILE A 339 -34.54 2.45 -2.59
C ILE A 339 -33.29 3.21 -3.06
N ILE A 340 -32.33 2.48 -3.61
CA ILE A 340 -31.02 3.01 -4.00
C ILE A 340 -30.91 3.29 -5.50
N GLN A 341 -31.85 2.79 -6.31
CA GLN A 341 -31.98 3.11 -7.73
C GLN A 341 -33.45 3.11 -8.19
N PRO A 342 -33.78 3.91 -9.24
CA PRO A 342 -32.90 4.83 -9.98
C PRO A 342 -32.49 6.07 -9.16
N ASP A 343 -31.39 6.73 -9.56
CA ASP A 343 -30.92 7.96 -8.90
C ASP A 343 -31.92 9.14 -9.08
N THR A 344 -32.80 9.07 -10.09
CA THR A 344 -33.87 10.04 -10.36
C THR A 344 -35.24 9.40 -10.20
N ALA A 345 -36.16 10.07 -9.50
CA ALA A 345 -37.55 9.62 -9.33
C ALA A 345 -38.41 9.74 -10.61
N LEU A 346 -37.85 10.29 -11.70
CA LEU A 346 -38.53 10.45 -12.98
C LEU A 346 -38.10 9.31 -13.91
N ILE A 347 -39.05 8.46 -14.24
CA ILE A 347 -38.94 7.39 -15.22
C ILE A 347 -39.90 7.78 -16.35
N ASP A 348 -39.43 7.72 -17.59
CA ASP A 348 -40.26 8.06 -18.75
C ASP A 348 -41.45 7.10 -18.84
N TYR A 349 -42.62 7.66 -19.15
CA TYR A 349 -43.84 6.89 -19.32
C TYR A 349 -43.66 5.80 -20.39
N GLU A 350 -44.26 4.62 -20.18
CA GLU A 350 -44.12 3.42 -21.04
C GLU A 350 -42.70 2.82 -21.15
N THR A 351 -41.76 3.20 -20.29
CA THR A 351 -40.44 2.55 -20.22
C THR A 351 -40.36 1.48 -19.14
N ASN A 352 -39.58 0.43 -19.41
CA ASN A 352 -39.26 -0.58 -18.40
C ASN A 352 -38.26 0.02 -17.40
N ALA A 353 -38.59 -0.04 -16.11
CA ALA A 353 -37.71 0.38 -15.03
C ALA A 353 -37.32 -0.80 -14.13
N THR A 354 -36.09 -0.75 -13.62
CA THR A 354 -35.62 -1.66 -12.58
C THR A 354 -35.40 -0.87 -11.30
N LEU A 355 -36.15 -1.20 -10.26
CA LEU A 355 -36.00 -0.62 -8.93
C LEU A 355 -35.09 -1.52 -8.10
N VAL A 356 -34.13 -0.91 -7.40
CA VAL A 356 -33.24 -1.65 -6.51
C VAL A 356 -33.43 -1.15 -5.08
N CYS A 357 -33.79 -2.06 -4.18
CA CYS A 357 -33.97 -1.78 -2.77
C CYS A 357 -32.94 -2.54 -1.94
N LYS A 358 -32.25 -1.82 -1.06
CA LYS A 358 -31.34 -2.39 -0.07
C LYS A 358 -32.09 -2.54 1.24
N VAL A 359 -32.26 -3.77 1.69
CA VAL A 359 -32.92 -4.08 2.96
C VAL A 359 -31.88 -4.55 3.98
N ARG A 360 -31.91 -3.99 5.18
CA ARG A 360 -31.05 -4.39 6.30
C ARG A 360 -31.93 -4.82 7.47
N GLY A 361 -31.72 -6.02 7.99
CA GLY A 361 -32.44 -6.53 9.16
C GLY A 361 -31.98 -7.93 9.54
N TYR A 362 -32.22 -8.32 10.79
CA TYR A 362 -31.95 -9.66 11.29
C TYR A 362 -33.03 -10.10 12.30
N PRO A 363 -33.60 -11.32 12.19
CA PRO A 363 -33.39 -12.34 11.15
C PRO A 363 -33.73 -11.85 9.73
N LYS A 364 -33.35 -12.63 8.70
CA LYS A 364 -33.61 -12.29 7.30
C LYS A 364 -35.09 -11.90 7.12
N PRO A 365 -35.39 -10.65 6.73
CA PRO A 365 -36.77 -10.21 6.58
C PRO A 365 -37.43 -10.85 5.36
N GLN A 366 -38.76 -10.95 5.40
CA GLN A 366 -39.57 -11.18 4.20
C GLN A 366 -39.71 -9.87 3.44
N ILE A 367 -39.45 -9.89 2.13
CA ILE A 367 -39.41 -8.70 1.28
C ILE A 367 -40.21 -9.00 0.02
N TRP A 368 -41.09 -8.09 -0.36
CA TRP A 368 -41.82 -8.08 -1.62
C TRP A 368 -42.05 -6.65 -2.07
N TRP A 369 -42.36 -6.47 -3.34
CA TRP A 369 -42.81 -5.21 -3.91
C TRP A 369 -44.32 -5.27 -4.12
N GLU A 370 -45.02 -4.17 -3.87
CA GLU A 370 -46.47 -4.05 -4.09
C GLU A 370 -46.78 -2.76 -4.84
N ASP A 371 -47.79 -2.80 -5.70
CA ASP A 371 -48.36 -1.61 -6.33
C ASP A 371 -49.43 -0.95 -5.44
N GLU A 372 -49.98 0.19 -5.88
CA GLU A 372 -51.04 0.90 -5.15
C GLU A 372 -52.32 0.05 -4.96
N ASN A 373 -52.51 -0.98 -5.79
CA ASN A 373 -53.64 -1.91 -5.73
C ASN A 373 -53.33 -3.17 -4.90
N ARG A 374 -52.18 -3.22 -4.21
CA ARG A 374 -51.68 -4.36 -3.40
C ARG A 374 -51.39 -5.62 -4.21
N ASN A 375 -51.12 -5.49 -5.52
CA ASN A 375 -50.64 -6.61 -6.30
C ASN A 375 -49.14 -6.79 -6.07
N THR A 376 -48.71 -8.02 -5.79
CA THR A 376 -47.28 -8.33 -5.67
C THR A 376 -46.58 -8.24 -7.02
N LEU A 377 -45.50 -7.45 -7.08
CA LEU A 377 -44.67 -7.32 -8.27
C LEU A 377 -43.57 -8.39 -8.29
N LYS A 378 -43.13 -8.78 -9.49
CA LYS A 378 -42.02 -9.74 -9.65
C LYS A 378 -40.72 -9.12 -9.11
N SER A 379 -39.98 -9.88 -8.32
CA SER A 379 -38.70 -9.41 -7.75
C SER A 379 -37.71 -10.54 -7.55
N GLU A 380 -36.43 -10.25 -7.75
CA GLU A 380 -35.32 -11.13 -7.37
C GLU A 380 -34.74 -10.69 -6.02
N VAL A 381 -34.60 -11.63 -5.09
CA VAL A 381 -34.07 -11.34 -3.74
C VAL A 381 -32.77 -12.11 -3.54
N SER A 382 -31.70 -11.38 -3.29
CA SER A 382 -30.41 -11.95 -2.90
C SER A 382 -30.07 -11.48 -1.48
N ALA A 383 -29.82 -12.44 -0.60
CA ALA A 383 -29.54 -12.23 0.81
C ALA A 383 -28.33 -13.05 1.25
#